data_AF-A0A1Q9TPT8-F1
#
_entry.id   AF-A0A1Q9TPT8-F1
#
_cell.length_a   1.000
_cell.length_b   1.000
_cell.length_c   1.000
_cell.angle_alpha   90.00
_cell.angle_beta   90.00
_cell.angle_gamma   90.00
#
_symmetry.space_group_name_H-M   'P 1'
#
loop_
_entity.id
_entity.type
_entity.pdbx_description
1 polymer ?
#
loop_
_entity_poly.entity_id
_entity_poly.type
_entity_poly.pdbx_seq_one_letter_code
_entity_poly.pdbx_strand_id
1 'polypeptide(L)'
;MIAHLSGFVVAFLGWIPPLAIYLAKRGQSPVVRHHASEAANFQLTLLIPYVFACVVFIGLGIFFPGLSWIGIAVIALIWILAIVLGVLGASNANKGIWYRYPVSIRLLK
;
A
#
# COMPACT_ATOMS: atom_id res chain seq x y z
N MET A 1 -12.15 -17.67 -11.99
CA MET A 1 -12.64 -16.28 -11.78
C MET A 1 -12.46 -15.82 -10.33
N ILE A 2 -13.03 -16.49 -9.32
CA ILE A 2 -12.90 -16.10 -7.89
C ILE A 2 -11.44 -16.07 -7.40
N ALA A 3 -10.62 -17.04 -7.81
CA ALA A 3 -9.18 -17.08 -7.47
C ALA A 3 -8.33 -15.96 -8.11
N HIS A 4 -8.79 -15.35 -9.21
CA HIS A 4 -8.12 -14.18 -9.79
C HIS A 4 -8.54 -12.88 -9.10
N LEU A 5 -9.78 -12.84 -8.60
CA LEU A 5 -10.30 -11.69 -7.86
C LEU A 5 -9.71 -11.61 -6.44
N SER A 6 -9.42 -12.75 -5.82
CA SER A 6 -8.90 -12.82 -4.45
C SER A 6 -7.55 -12.12 -4.28
N GLY A 7 -6.63 -12.25 -5.24
CA GLY A 7 -5.33 -11.56 -5.21
C GLY A 7 -5.47 -10.04 -5.21
N PHE A 8 -6.41 -9.50 -5.98
CA PHE A 8 -6.71 -8.08 -6.02
C PHE A 8 -7.30 -7.58 -4.69
N VAL A 9 -8.25 -8.34 -4.12
CA VAL A 9 -8.85 -8.01 -2.81
C VAL A 9 -7.80 -8.03 -1.70
N VAL A 10 -6.93 -9.05 -1.67
CA VAL A 10 -5.85 -9.14 -0.67
C VAL A 10 -4.86 -7.98 -0.81
N ALA A 11 -4.50 -7.60 -2.04
CA ALA A 11 -3.63 -6.43 -2.27
C ALA A 11 -4.29 -5.12 -1.83
N PHE A 12 -5.61 -4.96 -2.03
CA PHE A 12 -6.36 -3.77 -1.61
C PHE A 12 -6.50 -3.65 -0.09
N LEU A 13 -6.48 -4.77 0.63
CA LEU A 13 -6.57 -4.81 2.10
C LEU A 13 -5.20 -4.69 2.79
N GLY A 14 -4.14 -4.35 2.06
CA GLY A 14 -2.76 -4.22 2.59
C GLY A 14 -2.58 -3.19 3.71
N TRP A 15 -3.54 -2.27 3.89
CA TRP A 15 -3.54 -1.27 4.96
C TRP A 15 -4.05 -1.79 6.31
N ILE A 16 -4.78 -2.93 6.34
CA ILE A 16 -5.34 -3.48 7.58
C ILE A 16 -4.25 -3.94 8.56
N PRO A 17 -3.25 -4.76 8.16
CA PRO A 17 -2.23 -5.24 9.08
C PRO A 17 -1.47 -4.13 9.82
N PRO A 18 -0.90 -3.10 9.15
CA PRO A 18 -0.15 -2.06 9.87
C PRO A 18 -1.05 -1.21 10.76
N LEU A 19 -2.30 -0.96 10.36
CA LEU A 19 -3.26 -0.24 11.20
C LEU A 19 -3.63 -1.04 12.46
N ALA A 20 -3.86 -2.34 12.32
CA ALA A 20 -4.14 -3.24 13.44
C ALA A 20 -2.96 -3.29 14.41
N ILE A 21 -1.72 -3.41 13.91
CA ILE A 21 -0.50 -3.38 14.73
C ILE A 21 -0.36 -2.04 15.42
N TYR A 22 -0.58 -0.92 14.72
CA TYR A 22 -0.53 0.41 15.31
C TYR A 22 -1.51 0.53 16.48
N LEU A 23 -2.78 0.14 16.30
CA LEU A 23 -3.78 0.19 17.37
C LEU A 23 -3.45 -0.73 18.54
N ALA A 24 -2.98 -1.95 18.28
CA ALA A 24 -2.66 -2.94 19.31
C ALA A 24 -1.40 -2.59 20.11
N LYS A 25 -0.39 -1.97 19.47
CA LYS A 25 0.94 -1.76 20.06
C LYS A 25 1.27 -0.29 20.36
N ARG A 26 0.38 0.67 20.08
CA ARG A 26 0.59 2.11 20.34
C ARG A 26 1.01 2.45 21.78
N GLY A 27 0.61 1.65 22.77
CA GLY A 27 0.92 1.87 24.18
C GLY A 27 2.11 1.09 24.73
N GLN A 28 2.71 0.19 23.94
CA GLN A 28 3.72 -0.76 24.45
C GLN A 28 5.16 -0.34 24.12
N SER A 29 5.42 0.19 22.92
CA SER A 29 6.76 0.59 22.50
C SER A 29 6.72 1.78 21.54
N PRO A 30 7.48 2.87 21.81
CA PRO A 30 7.59 4.01 20.90
C PRO A 30 8.14 3.63 19.52
N VAL A 31 9.05 2.66 19.45
CA VAL A 31 9.66 2.17 18.21
C VAL A 31 8.61 1.45 17.35
N VAL A 32 7.87 0.51 17.95
CA VAL A 32 6.81 -0.22 17.26
C VAL A 32 5.70 0.73 16.81
N ARG A 33 5.32 1.69 17.66
CA ARG A 33 4.32 2.69 17.32
C ARG A 33 4.72 3.48 16.08
N HIS A 34 5.96 3.97 16.02
CA HIS A 34 6.44 4.75 14.88
C HIS A 34 6.46 3.95 13.58
N HIS A 35 7.04 2.74 13.59
CA HIS A 35 7.08 1.91 12.39
C HIS A 35 5.69 1.49 11.93
N ALA A 36 4.78 1.20 12.87
CA ALA A 36 3.41 0.85 12.55
C ALA A 36 2.61 2.05 12.01
N SER A 37 2.78 3.26 12.58
CA SER A 37 2.15 4.47 12.04
C SER A 37 2.67 4.81 10.65
N GLU A 38 3.97 4.67 10.43
CA GLU A 38 4.63 5.01 9.17
C GLU A 38 4.23 4.01 8.07
N ALA A 39 4.16 2.71 8.38
CA ALA A 39 3.63 1.69 7.49
C ALA A 39 2.14 1.87 7.18
N ALA A 40 1.32 2.23 8.19
CA ALA A 40 -0.11 2.48 8.00
C ALA A 40 -0.35 3.72 7.13
N ASN A 41 0.38 4.81 7.38
CA ASN A 41 0.37 6.03 6.58
C ASN A 41 0.76 5.74 5.12
N PHE A 42 1.80 4.93 4.90
CA PHE A 42 2.23 4.53 3.56
C PHE A 42 1.16 3.71 2.83
N GLN A 43 0.57 2.69 3.46
CA GLN A 43 -0.48 1.88 2.86
C GLN A 43 -1.75 2.70 2.55
N LEU A 44 -2.14 3.61 3.43
CA LEU A 44 -3.24 4.55 3.18
C LEU A 44 -2.93 5.50 2.01
N THR A 45 -1.67 5.94 1.89
CA THR A 45 -1.23 6.77 0.76
C THR A 45 -1.33 6.01 -0.55
N LEU A 46 -0.98 4.71 -0.56
CA LEU A 46 -1.09 3.84 -1.74
C LEU A 46 -2.53 3.58 -2.17
N LEU A 47 -3.54 3.74 -1.30
CA LEU A 47 -4.93 3.61 -1.71
C LEU A 47 -5.31 4.63 -2.80
N ILE A 48 -4.74 5.84 -2.75
CA ILE A 48 -5.02 6.90 -3.73
C ILE A 48 -4.64 6.47 -5.16
N PRO A 49 -3.37 6.09 -5.44
CA PRO A 49 -2.99 5.61 -6.77
C PRO A 49 -3.68 4.30 -7.14
N TYR A 50 -4.01 3.40 -6.20
CA TYR A 50 -4.81 2.20 -6.53
C TYR A 50 -6.22 2.55 -7.00
N VAL A 51 -6.92 3.47 -6.33
CA VAL A 51 -8.25 3.94 -6.76
C VAL A 51 -8.16 4.60 -8.13
N PHE A 52 -7.16 5.46 -8.35
CA PHE A 52 -6.94 6.09 -9.64
C PHE A 52 -6.70 5.04 -10.75
N ALA A 53 -5.83 4.06 -10.49
CA ALA A 53 -5.56 2.99 -11.45
C ALA A 53 -6.79 2.13 -11.75
N CYS A 54 -7.67 1.90 -10.77
CA CYS A 54 -8.95 1.21 -10.98
C CYS A 54 -9.90 2.02 -11.88
N VAL A 55 -10.01 3.33 -11.65
CA VAL A 55 -10.82 4.22 -12.49
C VAL A 55 -10.29 4.24 -13.92
N VAL A 56 -8.97 4.32 -14.10
CA VAL A 56 -8.33 4.26 -15.43
C VAL A 56 -8.61 2.92 -16.10
N PHE A 57 -8.44 1.81 -15.39
CA PHE A 57 -8.70 0.47 -15.93
C PHE A 57 -10.16 0.28 -16.37
N ILE A 58 -11.11 0.65 -15.52
CA ILE A 58 -12.55 0.54 -15.82
C ILE A 58 -12.94 1.51 -16.95
N GLY A 59 -12.50 2.77 -16.87
CA GLY A 59 -12.79 3.79 -17.88
C GLY A 59 -12.25 3.40 -19.26
N LEU A 60 -10.98 3.00 -19.35
CA LEU A 60 -10.41 2.51 -20.60
C LEU A 60 -11.09 1.21 -21.05
N GLY A 61 -11.43 0.30 -20.14
CA GLY A 61 -12.15 -0.93 -20.47
C GLY A 61 -13.51 -0.68 -21.12
N ILE A 62 -14.25 0.34 -20.67
CA ILE A 62 -15.58 0.69 -21.18
C ILE A 62 -15.49 1.47 -22.50
N PHE A 63 -14.66 2.51 -22.58
CA PHE A 63 -14.62 3.42 -23.73
C PHE A 63 -13.64 3.00 -24.82
N PHE A 64 -12.54 2.32 -24.47
CA PHE A 64 -11.43 1.97 -25.37
C PHE A 64 -10.83 0.59 -25.02
N PRO A 65 -11.57 -0.52 -25.24
CA PRO A 65 -11.19 -1.84 -24.76
C PRO A 65 -9.81 -2.31 -25.23
N GLY A 66 -9.36 -1.90 -26.43
CA GLY A 66 -8.02 -2.19 -26.94
C GLY A 66 -6.86 -1.56 -26.16
N LEU A 67 -7.11 -0.52 -25.35
CA LEU A 67 -6.10 0.16 -24.52
C LEU A 67 -6.19 -0.23 -23.03
N SER A 68 -7.12 -1.11 -22.66
CA SER A 68 -7.36 -1.51 -21.26
C SER A 68 -6.14 -2.09 -20.54
N TRP A 69 -5.19 -2.67 -21.28
CA TRP A 69 -3.93 -3.20 -20.76
C TRP A 69 -3.05 -2.15 -20.06
N ILE A 70 -3.21 -0.87 -20.42
CA ILE A 70 -2.50 0.25 -19.78
C ILE A 70 -2.88 0.35 -18.30
N GLY A 71 -4.16 0.13 -17.97
CA GLY A 71 -4.61 0.14 -16.57
C GLY A 71 -3.92 -0.96 -15.74
N ILE A 72 -3.75 -2.15 -16.31
CA ILE A 72 -3.05 -3.27 -15.67
C ILE A 72 -1.56 -2.91 -15.47
N ALA A 73 -0.91 -2.32 -16.48
CA ALA A 73 0.48 -1.89 -16.38
C ALA A 73 0.71 -0.87 -15.25
N VAL A 74 -0.21 0.09 -15.09
CA VAL A 74 -0.17 1.08 -14.01
C VAL A 74 -0.32 0.42 -12.64
N ILE A 75 -1.27 -0.51 -12.48
CA ILE A 75 -1.45 -1.27 -11.22
C ILE A 75 -0.18 -2.05 -10.88
N ALA A 76 0.42 -2.74 -11.86
CA ALA A 76 1.64 -3.50 -11.65
C ALA A 76 2.81 -2.61 -11.20
N LEU A 77 2.97 -1.43 -11.80
CA LEU A 77 4.02 -0.47 -11.41
C LEU A 77 3.85 0.01 -9.96
N ILE A 78 2.63 0.35 -9.56
CA ILE A 78 2.33 0.76 -8.18
C ILE A 78 2.66 -0.38 -7.21
N TRP A 79 2.32 -1.62 -7.57
CA TRP A 79 2.56 -2.80 -6.75
C TRP A 79 4.06 -3.06 -6.53
N ILE A 80 4.87 -2.93 -7.59
CA ILE A 80 6.33 -3.04 -7.49
C ILE A 80 6.90 -1.98 -6.54
N LEU A 81 6.47 -0.71 -6.68
CA LEU A 81 6.92 0.36 -5.81
C LEU A 81 6.52 0.11 -4.34
N ALA A 82 5.31 -0.39 -4.12
CA ALA A 82 4.82 -0.76 -2.79
C ALA A 82 5.68 -1.83 -2.13
N ILE A 83 6.10 -2.86 -2.88
CA ILE A 83 6.98 -3.92 -2.39
C ILE A 83 8.37 -3.37 -2.07
N VAL A 84 8.98 -2.61 -2.99
CA VAL A 84 10.34 -2.07 -2.79
C VAL A 84 10.39 -1.19 -1.54
N LEU A 85 9.47 -0.23 -1.42
CA LEU A 85 9.40 0.64 -0.24
C LEU A 85 9.04 -0.16 1.01
N GLY A 86 8.13 -1.13 0.92
CA GLY A 86 7.77 -2.04 2.01
C GLY A 86 8.96 -2.80 2.57
N VAL A 87 9.79 -3.39 1.70
CA VAL A 87 11.01 -4.12 2.06
C VAL A 87 12.04 -3.18 2.69
N LEU A 88 12.22 -1.96 2.17
CA LEU A 88 13.10 -0.97 2.78
C LEU A 88 12.65 -0.58 4.20
N GLY A 89 11.34 -0.38 4.38
CA GLY A 89 10.75 -0.11 5.69
C GLY A 89 10.96 -1.26 6.68
N ALA A 90 10.69 -2.49 6.26
CA ALA A 90 10.89 -3.68 7.08
C ALA A 90 12.36 -3.92 7.43
N SER A 91 13.27 -3.75 6.46
CA SER A 91 14.71 -3.90 6.66
C SER A 91 15.25 -2.90 7.70
N ASN A 92 14.83 -1.64 7.61
CA ASN A 92 15.26 -0.62 8.56
C ASN A 92 14.63 -0.80 9.95
N ALA A 93 13.37 -1.25 10.03
CA ALA A 93 12.73 -1.62 11.29
C ALA A 93 13.48 -2.76 12.01
N ASN A 94 13.93 -3.78 11.26
CA ASN A 94 14.74 -4.88 11.81
C ASN A 94 16.12 -4.41 12.33
N LYS A 95 16.67 -3.33 11.77
CA LYS A 95 17.92 -2.71 12.23
C LYS A 95 17.72 -1.73 13.41
N GLY A 96 16.47 -1.51 13.84
CA GLY A 96 16.13 -0.50 14.85
C GLY A 96 16.34 0.94 14.39
N ILE A 97 16.45 1.17 13.07
CA ILE A 97 16.67 2.49 12.49
C ILE A 97 15.30 3.12 12.20
N TRP A 98 15.09 4.34 12.68
CA TRP A 98 13.90 5.13 12.40
C TRP A 98 13.80 5.47 10.91
N TYR A 99 13.02 4.68 10.17
CA TYR A 99 12.79 4.87 8.75
C TYR A 99 11.50 5.63 8.50
N ARG A 100 11.57 6.63 7.61
CA ARG A 100 10.42 7.37 7.12
C ARG A 100 10.24 7.08 5.65
N TYR A 101 9.02 6.76 5.24
CA TYR A 101 8.73 6.56 3.83
C TYR A 101 8.90 7.90 3.09
N PRO A 102 9.54 7.90 1.91
CA PRO A 102 9.73 9.12 1.13
C PRO A 102 8.42 9.69 0.61
N VAL A 103 7.42 8.82 0.38
CA VAL A 103 6.10 9.18 -0.14
C VAL A 103 5.03 8.62 0.81
N SER A 104 4.73 9.36 1.89
CA SER A 104 3.65 9.02 2.82
C SER A 104 2.91 10.27 3.32
N ILE A 105 1.59 10.22 3.29
CA ILE A 105 0.70 11.19 3.94
C ILE A 105 0.58 10.79 5.40
N ARG A 106 1.03 11.67 6.30
CA ARG A 106 1.10 11.39 7.75
C ARG A 106 -0.23 11.68 8.45
N LEU A 107 -1.13 10.71 8.40
CA LEU A 107 -2.44 10.77 9.08
C LEU A 107 -2.32 10.37 10.56
N LEU A 108 -1.48 9.37 10.86
CA LEU A 108 -1.24 8.83 12.19
C LEU A 108 0.12 9.32 12.75
N LYS A 109 0.19 9.53 14.08
CA LYS A 109 1.39 10.01 14.82
C LYS A 109 1.87 9.02 15.88
#